data_AF-A0A811U6Y7-F1
#
_entry.id   AF-A0A811U6Y7-F1
#
_cell.length_a   1.000
_cell.length_b   1.000
_cell.length_c   1.000
_cell.angle_alpha   90.00
_cell.angle_beta   90.00
_cell.angle_gamma   90.00
#
_symmetry.space_group_name_H-M   'P 1'
#
loop_
_entity.id
_entity.type
_entity.pdbx_description
1 polymer ?
#
loop_
_entity_poly.entity_id
_entity_poly.type
_entity_poly.pdbx_seq_one_letter_code
_entity_poly.pdbx_strand_id
1 'polypeptide(L)'
;MKRRENEQMRTNREMKEILKGLIKVPEKVKILSLNSMTADQILDTFPKYKAQLDVIFRELCSEPKVTGYNGINHFSVIELIDDVKQLKMMHKLGEIYETDHDGVSMYPMLFANALMPGWLVYIFKDKYNLTFSEAVTHLDKQRQYKQYLSVEDNL
;
A
#
# COMPACT_ATOMS: atom_id res chain seq x y z
N MET A 1 50.31 -11.55 12.65
CA MET A 1 49.17 -10.66 12.98
C MET A 1 48.84 -9.72 11.82
N LYS A 2 49.71 -8.77 11.45
CA LYS A 2 49.49 -7.80 10.34
C LYS A 2 49.02 -8.37 8.98
N ARG A 3 49.48 -9.54 8.55
CA ARG A 3 49.04 -10.15 7.27
C ARG A 3 47.56 -10.56 7.28
N ARG A 4 47.09 -11.15 8.38
CA ARG A 4 45.68 -11.56 8.54
C ARG A 4 44.75 -10.36 8.62
N GLU A 5 45.16 -9.29 9.28
CA GLU A 5 44.40 -8.03 9.34
C GLU A 5 44.27 -7.36 7.96
N ASN A 6 45.36 -7.36 7.17
CA ASN A 6 45.34 -6.79 5.82
C ASN A 6 44.49 -7.63 4.84
N GLU A 7 44.54 -8.97 4.94
CA GLU A 7 43.66 -9.86 4.17
C GLU A 7 42.19 -9.63 4.55
N GLN A 8 41.88 -9.54 5.84
CA GLN A 8 40.52 -9.30 6.31
C GLN A 8 39.99 -7.92 5.89
N MET A 9 40.82 -6.88 5.92
CA MET A 9 40.45 -5.56 5.38
C MET A 9 40.19 -5.59 3.88
N ARG A 10 40.94 -6.38 3.12
CA ARG A 10 40.74 -6.54 1.67
C ARG A 10 39.43 -7.28 1.38
N THR A 11 39.17 -8.39 2.08
CA THR A 11 37.92 -9.15 1.96
C THR A 11 36.71 -8.29 2.33
N ASN A 12 36.80 -7.50 3.41
CA ASN A 12 35.73 -6.57 3.79
C ASN A 12 35.47 -5.49 2.72
N ARG A 13 36.50 -4.99 2.03
CA ARG A 13 36.34 -4.04 0.91
C ARG A 13 35.67 -4.70 -0.29
N GLU A 14 36.13 -5.88 -0.69
CA GLU A 14 35.56 -6.64 -1.81
C GLU A 14 34.08 -6.97 -1.54
N MET A 15 33.76 -7.39 -0.31
CA MET A 15 32.40 -7.70 0.11
C MET A 15 31.51 -6.45 0.13
N LYS A 16 32.05 -5.28 0.52
CA LYS A 16 31.33 -4.00 0.48
C LYS A 16 31.02 -3.55 -0.95
N GLU A 17 31.92 -3.76 -1.90
CA GLU A 17 31.68 -3.44 -3.31
C GLU A 17 30.69 -4.41 -3.97
N ILE A 18 30.73 -5.70 -3.63
CA ILE A 18 29.71 -6.67 -4.04
C ILE A 18 28.33 -6.28 -3.48
N LEU A 19 28.26 -5.93 -2.19
CA LEU A 19 27.02 -5.48 -1.55
C LEU A 19 26.47 -4.21 -2.21
N LYS A 20 27.32 -3.23 -2.54
CA LYS A 20 26.90 -2.03 -3.30
C LYS A 20 26.37 -2.37 -4.69
N GLY A 21 26.98 -3.33 -5.39
CA GLY A 21 26.50 -3.80 -6.69
C GLY A 21 25.18 -4.59 -6.62
N LEU A 22 24.84 -5.16 -5.47
CA LEU A 22 23.59 -5.88 -5.22
C LEU A 22 22.44 -4.98 -4.78
N ILE A 23 22.72 -3.78 -4.24
CA ILE A 23 21.69 -2.80 -3.86
C ILE A 23 21.11 -2.22 -5.16
N LYS A 24 20.00 -2.80 -5.60
CA LYS A 24 19.21 -2.27 -6.71
C LYS A 24 18.50 -1.01 -6.23
N VAL A 25 19.07 0.15 -6.51
CA VAL A 25 18.45 1.46 -6.24
C VAL A 25 17.10 1.52 -6.97
N PRO A 26 15.97 1.67 -6.26
CA PRO A 26 14.66 1.77 -6.91
C PRO A 26 14.58 3.00 -7.80
N GLU A 27 13.73 2.93 -8.82
CA GLU A 27 13.46 4.08 -9.67
C GLU A 27 12.93 5.25 -8.84
N LYS A 28 13.55 6.42 -8.98
CA LYS A 28 13.06 7.64 -8.34
C LYS A 28 11.69 8.00 -8.93
N VAL A 29 10.67 8.00 -8.08
CA VAL A 29 9.31 8.38 -8.47
C VAL A 29 8.76 9.51 -7.61
N LYS A 30 7.85 10.29 -8.20
CA LYS A 30 7.14 11.34 -7.46
C LYS A 30 6.26 10.70 -6.39
N ILE A 31 6.45 11.13 -5.14
CA ILE A 31 5.60 10.72 -4.02
C ILE A 31 4.27 11.48 -4.11
N LEU A 32 3.20 10.74 -4.38
CA LEU A 32 1.82 11.20 -4.47
C LEU A 32 1.03 10.72 -3.25
N SER A 33 0.09 11.54 -2.80
CA SER A 33 -0.73 11.29 -1.61
C SER A 33 -2.17 11.74 -1.82
N LEU A 34 -3.10 11.18 -1.06
CA LEU A 34 -4.48 11.62 -0.99
C LEU A 34 -4.76 12.53 0.22
N ASN A 35 -3.77 12.81 1.07
CA ASN A 35 -3.92 13.63 2.29
C ASN A 35 -4.44 15.05 2.07
N SER A 36 -4.33 15.61 0.86
CA SER A 36 -4.96 16.89 0.53
C SER A 36 -6.48 16.82 0.39
N MET A 37 -7.07 15.62 0.31
CA MET A 37 -8.51 15.43 0.38
C MET A 37 -8.94 15.33 1.85
N THR A 38 -10.05 15.96 2.19
CA THR A 38 -10.71 15.76 3.49
C THR A 38 -11.29 14.35 3.59
N ALA A 39 -11.60 13.91 4.81
CA ALA A 39 -12.25 12.63 5.01
C ALA A 39 -13.60 12.56 4.26
N ASP A 40 -14.40 13.62 4.33
CA ASP A 40 -15.72 13.65 3.69
C ASP A 40 -15.58 13.58 2.18
N GLN A 41 -14.64 14.31 1.58
CA GLN A 41 -14.35 14.19 0.14
C GLN A 41 -13.95 12.77 -0.28
N ILE A 42 -13.23 12.03 0.56
CA ILE A 42 -12.89 10.63 0.29
C ILE A 42 -14.14 9.76 0.37
N LEU A 43 -14.91 9.88 1.45
CA LEU A 43 -16.12 9.09 1.67
C LEU A 43 -17.19 9.33 0.59
N ASP A 44 -17.33 10.58 0.14
CA ASP A 44 -18.27 10.99 -0.91
C ASP A 44 -17.94 10.38 -2.28
N THR A 45 -16.73 9.82 -2.46
CA THR A 45 -16.42 9.06 -3.68
C THR A 45 -16.99 7.64 -3.67
N PHE A 46 -17.45 7.13 -2.52
CA PHE A 46 -17.93 5.75 -2.42
C PHE A 46 -19.00 5.41 -3.46
N PRO A 47 -20.08 6.20 -3.64
CA PRO A 47 -21.15 5.86 -4.57
C PRO A 47 -20.65 5.70 -6.01
N LYS A 48 -19.63 6.45 -6.41
CA LYS A 48 -19.01 6.37 -7.74
C LYS A 48 -18.31 5.04 -7.98
N TYR A 49 -17.71 4.44 -6.95
CA TYR A 49 -16.93 3.21 -7.06
C TYR A 49 -17.64 1.97 -6.50
N LYS A 50 -18.86 2.13 -5.97
CA LYS A 50 -19.61 1.06 -5.32
C LYS A 50 -19.75 -0.18 -6.21
N ALA A 51 -20.07 0.00 -7.49
CA ALA A 51 -20.26 -1.14 -8.39
C ALA A 51 -19.00 -2.01 -8.52
N GLN A 52 -17.82 -1.37 -8.58
CA GLN A 52 -16.54 -2.06 -8.61
C GLN A 52 -16.24 -2.72 -7.27
N LEU A 53 -16.47 -2.03 -6.15
CA LEU A 53 -16.26 -2.59 -4.81
C LEU A 53 -17.20 -3.76 -4.51
N ASP A 54 -18.44 -3.73 -5.01
CA ASP A 54 -19.40 -4.82 -4.89
C ASP A 54 -18.93 -6.09 -5.62
N VAL A 55 -18.20 -5.95 -6.73
CA VAL A 55 -17.57 -7.10 -7.41
C VAL A 55 -16.51 -7.72 -6.51
N ILE A 56 -15.60 -6.91 -5.95
CA ILE A 56 -14.55 -7.37 -5.03
C ILE A 56 -15.17 -8.07 -3.81
N PHE A 57 -16.22 -7.47 -3.23
CA PHE A 57 -16.91 -8.05 -2.09
C PHE A 57 -17.49 -9.42 -2.41
N ARG A 58 -18.25 -9.55 -3.51
CA ARG A 58 -18.85 -10.83 -3.91
C ARG A 58 -17.81 -11.91 -4.21
N GLU A 59 -16.68 -11.55 -4.80
CA GLU A 59 -15.61 -12.50 -5.13
C GLU A 59 -14.88 -13.02 -3.88
N LEU A 60 -14.81 -12.23 -2.82
CA LEU A 60 -13.94 -12.51 -1.67
C LEU A 60 -14.69 -12.73 -0.35
N CYS A 61 -16.00 -12.48 -0.25
CA CYS A 61 -16.73 -12.59 1.01
C CYS A 61 -16.83 -14.01 1.55
N SER A 62 -16.71 -15.03 0.70
CA SER A 62 -16.65 -16.44 1.10
C SER A 62 -15.24 -16.92 1.44
N GLU A 63 -14.21 -16.11 1.18
CA GLU A 63 -12.83 -16.52 1.38
C GLU A 63 -12.46 -16.49 2.87
N PRO A 64 -11.90 -17.59 3.42
CA PRO A 64 -11.54 -17.65 4.84
C PRO A 64 -10.38 -16.70 5.19
N LYS A 65 -9.58 -16.31 4.19
CA LYS A 65 -8.45 -15.39 4.38
C LYS A 65 -8.23 -14.55 3.13
N VAL A 66 -8.43 -13.24 3.28
CA VAL A 66 -8.16 -12.24 2.23
C VAL A 66 -6.83 -11.56 2.51
N THR A 67 -5.86 -11.70 1.61
CA THR A 67 -4.52 -11.10 1.73
C THR A 67 -4.28 -9.92 0.79
N GLY A 68 -5.17 -9.74 -0.20
CA GLY A 68 -5.08 -8.71 -1.22
C GLY A 68 -6.07 -8.95 -2.36
N TYR A 69 -6.14 -8.01 -3.29
CA TYR A 69 -6.90 -8.12 -4.54
C TYR A 69 -6.13 -7.43 -5.68
N ASN A 70 -6.00 -8.10 -6.82
CA ASN A 70 -5.28 -7.58 -8.01
C ASN A 70 -3.89 -7.00 -7.71
N GLY A 71 -3.12 -7.66 -6.84
CA GLY A 71 -1.77 -7.22 -6.47
C GLY A 71 -1.71 -6.04 -5.48
N ILE A 72 -2.85 -5.66 -4.89
CA ILE A 72 -2.97 -4.55 -3.95
C ILE A 72 -3.43 -5.10 -2.60
N ASN A 73 -2.85 -4.58 -1.52
CA ASN A 73 -3.33 -4.80 -0.16
C ASN A 73 -3.11 -3.54 0.68
N HIS A 74 -3.37 -3.61 1.99
CA HIS A 74 -3.19 -2.47 2.89
C HIS A 74 -1.79 -1.85 2.82
N PHE A 75 -0.72 -2.66 2.72
CA PHE A 75 0.66 -2.15 2.60
C PHE A 75 0.89 -1.32 1.34
N SER A 76 0.09 -1.51 0.29
CA SER A 76 0.19 -0.73 -0.95
C SER A 76 -0.41 0.68 -0.82
N VAL A 77 -1.26 0.93 0.19
CA VAL A 77 -2.09 2.15 0.27
C VAL A 77 -2.06 2.86 1.61
N ILE A 78 -1.52 2.25 2.67
CA ILE A 78 -1.59 2.76 4.06
C ILE A 78 -1.02 4.17 4.22
N GLU A 79 -0.06 4.57 3.39
CA GLU A 79 0.54 5.90 3.46
C GLU A 79 -0.12 6.94 2.55
N LEU A 80 -1.17 6.57 1.81
CA LEU A 80 -1.88 7.50 0.93
C LEU A 80 -2.73 8.49 1.72
N ILE A 81 -3.25 8.06 2.86
CA ILE A 81 -4.15 8.81 3.74
C ILE A 81 -3.77 8.58 5.20
N ASP A 82 -4.03 9.55 6.06
CA ASP A 82 -3.84 9.38 7.52
C ASP A 82 -4.81 8.37 8.15
N ASP A 83 -4.46 7.91 9.35
CA ASP A 83 -5.17 6.88 10.10
C ASP A 83 -6.63 7.26 10.41
N VAL A 84 -6.91 8.56 10.59
CA VAL A 84 -8.28 9.05 10.86
C VAL A 84 -9.16 8.81 9.63
N LYS A 85 -8.64 9.10 8.43
CA LYS A 85 -9.34 8.81 7.17
C LYS A 85 -9.49 7.30 6.94
N GLN A 86 -8.46 6.50 7.25
CA GLN A 86 -8.52 5.04 7.10
C GLN A 86 -9.61 4.44 7.99
N LEU A 87 -9.66 4.85 9.26
CA LEU A 87 -10.68 4.38 10.20
C LEU A 87 -12.09 4.74 9.74
N LYS A 88 -12.30 5.97 9.26
CA LYS A 88 -13.59 6.39 8.70
C LYS A 88 -14.00 5.57 7.47
N MET A 89 -13.07 5.25 6.57
CA MET A 89 -13.36 4.37 5.44
C MET A 89 -13.72 2.96 5.89
N MET A 90 -13.01 2.41 6.86
CA MET A 90 -13.30 1.08 7.43
C MET A 90 -14.70 1.04 8.06
N HIS A 91 -15.07 2.05 8.85
CA HIS A 91 -16.43 2.18 9.39
C HIS A 91 -17.47 2.25 8.28
N LYS A 92 -17.21 3.04 7.22
CA LYS A 92 -18.13 3.15 6.10
C LYS A 92 -18.33 1.82 5.37
N LEU A 93 -17.28 1.02 5.23
CA LEU A 93 -17.37 -0.32 4.65
C LEU A 93 -18.19 -1.26 5.56
N GLY A 94 -17.99 -1.19 6.88
CA GLY A 94 -18.80 -1.91 7.85
C GLY A 94 -20.29 -1.58 7.73
N GLU A 95 -20.65 -0.28 7.72
CA GLU A 95 -22.03 0.18 7.55
C GLU A 95 -22.74 -0.37 6.29
N ILE A 96 -21.98 -0.68 5.24
CA ILE A 96 -22.53 -1.03 3.92
C ILE A 96 -22.55 -2.53 3.69
N TYR A 97 -21.50 -3.23 4.13
CA TYR A 97 -21.28 -4.63 3.79
C TYR A 97 -21.47 -5.58 4.98
N GLU A 98 -21.58 -5.07 6.21
CA GLU A 98 -21.96 -5.91 7.35
C GLU A 98 -23.48 -6.00 7.45
N THR A 99 -23.95 -7.23 7.57
CA THR A 99 -25.36 -7.56 7.76
C THR A 99 -25.73 -7.77 9.23
N ASP A 100 -24.75 -7.82 10.13
CA ASP A 100 -24.98 -8.12 11.55
C ASP A 100 -25.01 -6.85 12.41
N HIS A 101 -26.03 -6.73 13.26
CA HIS A 101 -26.31 -5.54 14.06
C HIS A 101 -25.51 -5.50 15.38
N ASP A 102 -24.78 -6.57 15.70
CA ASP A 102 -24.05 -6.72 16.96
C ASP A 102 -22.68 -6.02 17.00
N GLY A 103 -22.33 -5.26 15.94
CA GLY A 103 -21.15 -4.39 15.91
C GLY A 103 -19.80 -5.12 15.80
N VAL A 104 -19.80 -6.44 15.56
CA VAL A 104 -18.60 -7.24 15.29
C VAL A 104 -18.43 -7.39 13.78
N SER A 105 -17.31 -6.88 13.26
CA SER A 105 -17.01 -7.01 11.85
C SER A 105 -16.83 -8.47 11.43
N MET A 106 -17.69 -8.96 10.54
CA MET A 106 -17.54 -10.30 9.97
C MET A 106 -16.40 -10.39 8.95
N TYR A 107 -15.95 -9.24 8.42
CA TYR A 107 -15.04 -9.18 7.28
C TYR A 107 -13.84 -8.22 7.44
N PRO A 108 -13.17 -8.14 8.62
CA PRO A 108 -12.13 -7.13 8.85
C PRO A 108 -10.93 -7.28 7.91
N MET A 109 -10.55 -8.53 7.59
CA MET A 109 -9.47 -8.80 6.63
C MET A 109 -9.86 -8.42 5.20
N LEU A 110 -11.10 -8.64 4.79
CA LEU A 110 -11.59 -8.24 3.46
C LEU A 110 -11.56 -6.72 3.31
N PHE A 111 -11.99 -6.00 4.33
CA PHE A 111 -12.02 -4.54 4.31
C PHE A 111 -10.61 -3.96 4.26
N ALA A 112 -9.73 -4.40 5.16
CA ALA A 112 -8.37 -3.92 5.24
C ALA A 112 -7.53 -4.30 4.02
N ASN A 113 -7.66 -5.53 3.52
CA ASN A 113 -6.78 -6.04 2.47
C ASN A 113 -7.31 -5.90 1.05
N ALA A 114 -8.62 -5.71 0.83
CA ALA A 114 -9.18 -5.65 -0.52
C ALA A 114 -10.05 -4.42 -0.76
N LEU A 115 -11.09 -4.18 0.05
CA LEU A 115 -12.05 -3.11 -0.26
C LEU A 115 -11.47 -1.71 -0.07
N MET A 116 -10.87 -1.40 1.09
CA MET A 116 -10.27 -0.09 1.31
C MET A 116 -9.10 0.16 0.35
N PRO A 117 -8.17 -0.80 0.11
CA PRO A 117 -7.13 -0.62 -0.90
C PRO A 117 -7.66 -0.42 -2.32
N GLY A 118 -8.65 -1.22 -2.73
CA GLY A 118 -9.30 -1.06 -4.03
C GLY A 118 -9.92 0.32 -4.16
N TRP A 119 -10.66 0.78 -3.15
CA TRP A 119 -11.28 2.09 -3.12
C TRP A 119 -10.25 3.22 -3.21
N LEU A 120 -9.17 3.15 -2.42
CA LEU A 120 -8.09 4.13 -2.46
C LEU A 120 -7.40 4.20 -3.83
N VAL A 121 -7.23 3.06 -4.50
CA VAL A 121 -6.63 3.03 -5.85
C VAL A 121 -7.57 3.65 -6.89
N TYR A 122 -8.89 3.44 -6.78
CA TYR A 122 -9.86 4.11 -7.64
C TYR A 122 -9.86 5.63 -7.46
N ILE A 123 -9.77 6.12 -6.21
CA ILE A 123 -9.62 7.55 -5.94
C ILE A 123 -8.29 8.07 -6.50
N PHE A 124 -7.20 7.35 -6.24
CA PHE A 124 -5.85 7.73 -6.64
C PHE A 124 -5.71 7.84 -8.15
N LYS A 125 -6.19 6.84 -8.90
CA LYS A 125 -6.11 6.86 -10.36
C LYS A 125 -6.91 8.04 -10.93
N ASP A 126 -8.06 8.37 -10.36
CA ASP A 126 -8.89 9.47 -10.87
C ASP A 126 -8.29 10.83 -10.52
N LYS A 127 -7.77 10.99 -9.30
CA LYS A 127 -7.12 12.23 -8.87
C LYS A 127 -5.90 12.57 -9.71
N TYR A 128 -5.16 11.56 -10.15
CA TYR A 128 -3.91 11.72 -10.90
C TYR A 128 -4.02 11.38 -12.38
N ASN A 129 -5.23 11.15 -12.88
CA ASN A 129 -5.52 10.82 -14.28
C ASN A 129 -4.68 9.64 -14.81
N LEU A 130 -4.68 8.55 -14.06
CA LEU A 130 -4.02 7.30 -14.38
C LEU A 130 -5.06 6.22 -14.73
N THR A 131 -4.64 5.23 -15.50
CA THR A 131 -5.35 3.94 -15.54
C THR A 131 -5.18 3.20 -14.22
N PHE A 132 -6.03 2.19 -13.98
CA PHE A 132 -5.92 1.38 -12.76
C PHE A 132 -4.54 0.69 -12.67
N SER A 133 -4.07 0.09 -13.76
CA SER A 133 -2.76 -0.58 -13.78
C SER A 133 -1.62 0.40 -13.53
N GLU A 134 -1.64 1.59 -14.12
CA GLU A 134 -0.62 2.61 -13.87
C GLU A 134 -0.63 3.07 -12.41
N ALA A 135 -1.81 3.23 -11.80
CA ALA A 135 -1.92 3.55 -10.38
C ALA A 135 -1.28 2.47 -9.50
N VAL A 136 -1.57 1.18 -9.75
CA VAL A 136 -0.94 0.07 -9.00
C VAL A 136 0.57 0.09 -9.15
N THR A 137 1.08 0.21 -10.38
CA THR A 137 2.52 0.26 -10.65
C THR A 137 3.18 1.47 -9.98
N HIS A 138 2.54 2.65 -10.00
CA HIS A 138 3.05 3.84 -9.34
C HIS A 138 3.14 3.66 -7.83
N LEU A 139 2.11 3.09 -7.20
CA LEU A 139 2.09 2.83 -5.75
C LEU A 139 3.19 1.86 -5.32
N ASP A 140 3.43 0.79 -6.09
CA ASP A 140 4.52 -0.14 -5.81
C ASP A 140 5.90 0.52 -5.94
N LYS A 141 6.15 1.23 -7.04
CA LYS A 141 7.40 1.99 -7.21
C LYS A 141 7.60 3.02 -6.10
N GLN A 142 6.54 3.73 -5.71
CA GLN A 142 6.57 4.74 -4.65
C GLN A 142 6.94 4.11 -3.30
N ARG A 143 6.35 2.96 -2.97
CA ARG A 143 6.68 2.23 -1.74
C ARG A 143 8.14 1.81 -1.71
N GLN A 144 8.64 1.21 -2.79
CA GLN A 144 10.05 0.80 -2.89
C GLN A 144 10.99 2.00 -2.76
N TYR A 145 10.67 3.11 -3.43
CA TYR A 145 11.49 4.32 -3.36
C TYR A 145 11.50 4.94 -1.96
N LYS A 146 10.37 4.98 -1.26
CA LYS A 146 10.31 5.43 0.14
C LYS A 146 11.11 4.53 1.09
N GLN A 147 11.02 3.22 0.92
CA GLN A 147 11.80 2.25 1.71
C GLN A 147 13.30 2.44 1.48
N TYR A 148 13.71 2.79 0.26
CA TYR A 148 15.10 3.10 -0.03
C TYR A 148 15.56 4.40 0.66
N LEU A 149 14.76 5.47 0.57
CA LEU A 149 15.06 6.75 1.24
C LEU A 149 15.16 6.60 2.76
N SER A 150 14.28 5.81 3.39
CA SER A 150 14.34 5.60 4.84
C SER A 150 15.57 4.81 5.28
N VAL A 151 16.18 4.00 4.41
CA VAL A 151 17.43 3.30 4.70
C VAL A 151 18.64 4.24 4.52
N GLU A 152 18.62 5.13 3.51
CA GLU A 152 19.66 6.16 3.35
C GLU A 152 19.68 7.15 4.52
N ASP A 153 18.52 7.59 5.02
CA ASP A 153 18.45 8.53 6.16
C ASP A 153 18.98 7.94 7.49
N ASN A 154 19.15 6.62 7.58
CA ASN A 154 19.62 5.90 8.76
C ASN A 154 21.07 5.38 8.63
N LEU A 155 21.79 5.75 7.56
CA LEU A 155 23.20 5.40 7.30
C LEU A 155 24.12 6.62 7.47
#